data_AF-R7VK05-F1
#
_entry.id   AF-R7VK05-F1
#
_cell.length_a   1.000
_cell.length_b   1.000
_cell.length_c   1.000
_cell.angle_alpha   90.00
_cell.angle_beta   90.00
_cell.angle_gamma   90.00
#
_symmetry.space_group_name_H-M   'P 1'
#
loop_
_entity.id
_entity.type
_entity.pdbx_description
1 polymer ?
#
loop_
_entity_poly.entity_id
_entity_poly.type
_entity_poly.pdbx_seq_one_letter_code
_entity_poly.pdbx_strand_id
1 'polypeptide(L)'
;MKTTAAAILLFCALVHTDGYASSPKPPICFISAVCKKLCVIVSGEAISCYSCTGSGCEDEFSSSGVATCTGDYCTKIMVETFGVKSVTRTCANGTETYSCSEIDLSIIATTTCHCNAELCNSADRSASLNALLLMLPALATALKVIV
;
A
#
# COMPACT_ATOMS: atom_id res chain seq x y z
N MET A 1 7.72 21.98 -36.65
CA MET A 1 6.55 21.36 -35.98
C MET A 1 6.92 19.95 -35.56
N LYS A 2 7.36 19.77 -34.31
CA LYS A 2 7.73 18.47 -33.70
C LYS A 2 7.33 18.55 -32.22
N THR A 3 6.05 18.37 -31.94
CA THR A 3 5.47 18.48 -30.59
C THR A 3 4.33 17.47 -30.47
N THR A 4 4.64 16.18 -30.52
CA THR A 4 3.63 15.11 -30.38
C THR A 4 4.10 13.87 -29.62
N ALA A 5 5.33 13.85 -29.12
CA ALA A 5 5.86 12.69 -28.38
C ALA A 5 5.67 12.80 -26.85
N ALA A 6 5.59 14.00 -26.29
CA ALA A 6 5.55 14.19 -24.83
C ALA A 6 4.15 13.96 -24.21
N ALA A 7 3.06 14.11 -24.98
CA ALA A 7 1.70 13.98 -24.46
C ALA A 7 1.26 12.52 -24.20
N ILE A 8 1.90 11.53 -24.85
CA ILE A 8 1.50 10.12 -24.75
C ILE A 8 1.97 9.48 -23.44
N LEU A 9 3.09 9.94 -22.86
CA LEU A 9 3.58 9.44 -21.57
C LEU A 9 2.72 9.91 -20.38
N LEU A 10 2.00 11.03 -20.52
CA LEU A 10 1.19 11.58 -19.44
C LEU A 10 -0.16 10.85 -19.26
N PHE A 11 -0.68 10.22 -20.32
CA PHE A 11 -1.95 9.47 -20.24
C PHE A 11 -1.82 8.08 -19.60
N CYS A 12 -0.64 7.45 -19.63
CA CYS A 12 -0.43 6.17 -18.93
C CYS A 12 -0.36 6.34 -17.41
N ALA A 13 0.04 7.52 -16.91
CA ALA A 13 0.15 7.78 -15.48
C ALA A 13 -1.19 8.13 -14.80
N LEU A 14 -2.24 8.46 -15.57
CA LEU A 14 -3.54 8.89 -15.05
C LEU A 14 -4.58 7.76 -14.88
N VAL A 15 -4.24 6.50 -15.20
CA VAL A 15 -5.19 5.36 -15.15
C VAL A 15 -5.05 4.53 -13.85
N HIS A 16 -4.37 5.02 -12.82
CA HIS A 16 -4.13 4.24 -11.58
C HIS A 16 -4.55 4.95 -10.29
N THR A 17 -5.78 5.47 -10.23
CA THR A 17 -6.39 5.85 -8.94
C THR A 17 -7.85 5.39 -8.77
N ASP A 18 -8.26 4.32 -9.44
CA ASP A 18 -9.54 3.67 -9.09
C ASP A 18 -9.27 2.49 -8.16
N GLY A 19 -9.90 2.54 -7.00
CA GLY A 19 -9.72 1.63 -5.88
C GLY A 19 -9.69 0.16 -6.26
N TYR A 20 -8.65 -0.53 -5.80
CA TYR A 20 -8.52 -1.98 -5.90
C TYR A 20 -9.54 -2.65 -4.96
N ALA A 21 -10.76 -2.82 -5.45
CA ALA A 21 -11.71 -3.78 -4.90
C ALA A 21 -11.52 -5.13 -5.62
N SER A 22 -10.88 -6.05 -4.89
CA SER A 22 -11.27 -7.46 -4.74
C SER A 22 -11.64 -8.30 -5.98
N SER A 23 -10.70 -9.14 -6.44
CA SER A 23 -10.90 -10.54 -6.89
C SER A 23 -9.61 -11.11 -7.47
N PRO A 24 -9.37 -12.44 -7.43
CA PRO A 24 -8.27 -13.07 -8.15
C PRO A 24 -8.57 -13.00 -9.65
N LYS A 25 -8.11 -11.93 -10.31
CA LYS A 25 -8.32 -11.76 -11.76
C LYS A 25 -7.21 -12.48 -12.54
N PRO A 26 -7.56 -13.16 -13.65
CA PRO A 26 -6.59 -13.55 -14.67
C PRO A 26 -5.86 -12.30 -15.20
N PRO A 27 -4.69 -12.45 -15.86
CA PRO A 27 -3.89 -11.33 -16.34
C PRO A 27 -4.76 -10.30 -17.10
N ILE A 28 -4.84 -9.09 -16.55
CA ILE A 28 -5.60 -8.00 -17.16
C ILE A 28 -4.77 -7.43 -18.31
N CYS A 29 -5.01 -7.95 -19.51
CA CYS A 29 -4.52 -7.34 -20.74
C CYS A 29 -5.42 -6.16 -21.10
N PHE A 30 -4.94 -4.92 -20.95
CA PHE A 30 -5.62 -3.76 -21.52
C PHE A 30 -5.46 -3.77 -23.04
N ILE A 31 -6.51 -4.23 -23.75
CA ILE A 31 -6.54 -4.25 -25.23
C ILE A 31 -6.96 -2.86 -25.73
N SER A 32 -6.11 -1.85 -25.54
CA SER A 32 -6.18 -0.62 -26.34
C SER A 32 -5.32 -0.81 -27.58
N ALA A 33 -5.88 -0.53 -28.77
CA ALA A 33 -5.23 -0.74 -30.07
C ALA A 33 -3.88 0.00 -30.24
N VAL A 34 -3.56 0.94 -29.35
CA VAL A 34 -2.29 1.69 -29.32
C VAL A 34 -1.24 1.07 -28.39
N CYS A 35 -1.63 0.21 -27.45
CA CYS A 35 -0.73 -0.42 -26.46
C CYS A 35 -0.42 -1.88 -26.82
N LYS A 36 -0.11 -2.16 -28.07
CA LYS A 36 0.04 -3.54 -28.60
C LYS A 36 1.28 -4.30 -28.11
N LYS A 37 2.08 -3.75 -27.18
CA LYS A 37 3.41 -4.30 -26.88
C LYS A 37 3.87 -4.25 -25.42
N LEU A 38 3.04 -3.82 -24.47
CA LEU A 38 3.42 -3.84 -23.06
C LEU A 38 2.35 -4.54 -22.23
N CYS A 39 2.36 -5.88 -22.29
CA CYS A 39 1.72 -6.69 -21.28
C CYS A 39 2.70 -6.76 -20.09
N VAL A 40 2.54 -5.86 -19.12
CA VAL A 40 3.23 -6.01 -17.83
C VAL A 40 2.51 -7.13 -17.10
N ILE A 41 3.13 -8.31 -17.11
CA ILE A 41 2.72 -9.39 -16.21
C ILE A 41 3.13 -8.92 -14.81
N VAL A 42 2.20 -8.37 -14.05
CA VAL A 42 2.38 -8.19 -12.62
C VAL A 42 2.16 -9.58 -12.00
N SER A 43 3.20 -10.41 -12.02
CA SER A 43 3.27 -11.55 -11.11
C SER A 43 3.26 -10.96 -9.70
N GLY A 44 2.28 -11.34 -8.88
CA GLY A 44 2.30 -11.00 -7.46
C GLY A 44 3.52 -11.68 -6.84
N GLU A 45 4.63 -10.97 -6.76
CA GLU A 45 5.81 -11.43 -6.04
C GLU A 45 5.48 -11.42 -4.56
N ALA A 46 5.90 -12.47 -3.84
CA ALA A 46 5.76 -12.51 -2.40
C ALA A 46 6.53 -11.32 -1.82
N ILE A 47 5.88 -10.56 -0.95
CA ILE A 47 6.47 -9.38 -0.32
C ILE A 47 7.06 -9.72 1.04
N SER A 48 8.07 -8.96 1.47
CA SER A 48 8.59 -9.08 2.84
C SER A 48 7.74 -8.28 3.83
N CYS A 49 7.51 -8.85 5.00
CA CYS A 49 6.77 -8.24 6.11
C CYS A 49 7.57 -8.38 7.40
N TYR A 50 7.38 -7.45 8.35
CA TYR A 50 7.87 -7.67 9.71
C TYR A 50 7.03 -8.74 10.42
N SER A 51 7.69 -9.53 11.26
CA SER A 51 7.10 -10.61 12.05
C SER A 51 7.51 -10.49 13.51
N CYS A 52 6.54 -10.17 14.38
CA CYS A 52 6.75 -10.09 15.82
C CYS A 52 5.42 -10.15 16.59
N THR A 53 5.50 -10.52 17.87
CA THR A 53 4.36 -10.55 18.79
C THR A 53 4.82 -10.12 20.19
N GLY A 54 4.01 -9.32 20.88
CA GLY A 54 4.21 -9.00 22.30
C GLY A 54 5.33 -7.98 22.55
N SER A 55 6.15 -8.20 23.58
CA SER A 55 7.08 -7.20 24.14
C SER A 55 8.23 -6.77 23.22
N GLY A 56 8.44 -7.44 22.09
CA GLY A 56 9.39 -7.03 21.05
C GLY A 56 8.75 -6.37 19.84
N CYS A 57 7.44 -6.10 19.90
CA CYS A 57 6.64 -5.57 18.81
C CYS A 57 5.94 -4.31 19.32
N GLU A 58 6.66 -3.19 19.27
CA GLU A 58 6.15 -1.90 19.73
C GLU A 58 5.30 -1.22 18.64
N ASP A 59 4.44 -0.29 19.05
CA ASP A 59 3.64 0.49 18.09
C ASP A 59 4.57 1.40 17.29
N GLU A 60 5.31 2.29 17.99
CA GLU A 60 6.48 2.99 17.45
C GLU A 60 7.49 1.95 16.97
N PHE A 61 7.50 1.74 15.66
CA PHE A 61 8.14 0.57 15.11
C PHE A 61 9.67 0.71 15.08
N SER A 62 10.35 -0.13 15.85
CA SER A 62 11.79 -0.36 15.69
C SER A 62 12.03 -1.65 14.91
N SER A 63 12.75 -1.57 13.79
CA SER A 63 13.16 -2.75 13.02
C SER A 63 14.26 -3.58 13.71
N SER A 64 14.86 -3.05 14.78
CA SER A 64 15.99 -3.70 15.45
C SER A 64 15.57 -5.01 16.12
N GLY A 65 16.12 -6.12 15.64
CA GLY A 65 15.85 -7.46 16.20
C GLY A 65 14.49 -8.04 15.81
N VAL A 66 13.75 -7.41 14.91
CA VAL A 66 12.46 -7.91 14.41
C VAL A 66 12.72 -8.83 13.22
N ALA A 67 12.17 -10.04 13.26
CA ALA A 67 12.26 -10.99 12.16
C ALA A 67 11.42 -10.53 10.96
N THR A 68 11.74 -11.02 9.78
CA THR A 68 10.93 -10.83 8.57
C THR A 68 10.35 -12.16 8.09
N CYS A 69 9.23 -12.09 7.38
CA CYS A 69 8.64 -13.22 6.68
C CYS A 69 8.03 -12.80 5.35
N THR A 70 7.75 -13.76 4.47
CA THR A 70 7.27 -13.50 3.11
C THR A 70 5.83 -13.99 2.93
N GLY A 71 4.99 -13.21 2.28
CA GLY A 71 3.61 -13.58 1.94
C GLY A 71 2.99 -12.70 0.86
N ASP A 72 1.69 -12.86 0.63
CA ASP A 72 0.96 -12.04 -0.35
C ASP A 72 0.68 -10.63 0.19
N TYR A 73 0.53 -10.49 1.51
CA TYR A 73 0.31 -9.21 2.20
C TYR A 73 0.83 -9.23 3.64
N CYS A 74 1.05 -8.04 4.19
CA CYS A 74 1.44 -7.82 5.58
C CYS A 74 0.24 -7.44 6.44
N THR A 75 0.23 -7.92 7.68
CA THR A 75 -0.79 -7.61 8.68
C THR A 75 -0.13 -6.95 9.90
N LYS A 76 -0.77 -5.89 10.43
CA LYS A 76 -0.48 -5.28 11.73
C LYS A 76 -1.77 -5.34 12.57
N ILE A 77 -1.72 -5.98 13.73
CA ILE A 77 -2.82 -6.01 14.70
C ILE A 77 -2.34 -5.26 15.93
N MET A 78 -3.11 -4.29 16.38
CA MET A 78 -2.90 -3.58 17.63
C MET A 78 -4.10 -3.83 18.53
N VAL A 79 -3.86 -4.23 19.75
CA VAL A 79 -4.90 -4.41 20.77
C VAL A 79 -4.51 -3.54 21.95
N GLU A 80 -5.41 -2.64 22.34
CA GLU A 80 -5.31 -1.83 23.54
C GLU A 80 -6.35 -2.30 24.54
N THR A 81 -5.94 -2.63 25.76
CA THR A 81 -6.84 -3.09 26.83
C THR A 81 -6.43 -2.44 28.13
N PHE A 82 -7.33 -1.66 28.74
CA PHE A 82 -7.03 -0.84 29.94
C PHE A 82 -5.78 0.04 29.78
N GLY A 83 -5.54 0.60 28.59
CA GLY A 83 -4.37 1.42 28.28
C GLY A 83 -3.07 0.64 28.03
N VAL A 84 -3.09 -0.70 28.13
CA VAL A 84 -1.96 -1.55 27.75
C VAL A 84 -2.07 -1.91 26.28
N LYS A 85 -1.05 -1.57 25.50
CA LYS A 85 -0.98 -1.87 24.06
C LYS A 85 -0.18 -3.14 23.80
N SER A 86 -0.68 -3.97 22.89
CA SER A 86 0.00 -5.14 22.34
C SER A 86 -0.05 -5.08 20.81
N VAL A 87 1.10 -5.21 20.14
CA VAL A 87 1.17 -5.23 18.68
C VAL A 87 1.61 -6.60 18.20
N THR A 88 1.03 -7.02 17.09
CA THR A 88 1.42 -8.21 16.34
C THR A 88 1.61 -7.84 14.88
N ARG A 89 2.69 -8.31 14.28
CA ARG A 89 3.02 -8.13 12.87
C ARG A 89 3.25 -9.50 12.26
N THR A 90 2.68 -9.74 11.08
CA THR A 90 2.84 -11.02 10.37
C THR A 90 2.68 -10.84 8.86
N CYS A 91 3.21 -11.77 8.09
CA CYS A 91 2.82 -12.04 6.72
C CYS A 91 1.58 -12.93 6.72
N ALA A 92 0.80 -12.86 5.66
CA ALA A 92 -0.31 -13.77 5.40
C ALA A 92 -0.47 -13.99 3.89
N ASN A 93 -1.14 -15.08 3.53
CA ASN A 93 -1.41 -15.48 2.15
C ASN A 93 -2.91 -15.45 1.88
N GLY A 94 -3.30 -15.19 0.63
CA GLY A 94 -4.69 -15.13 0.20
C GLY A 94 -5.16 -13.73 -0.20
N THR A 95 -6.49 -13.56 -0.21
CA THR A 95 -7.14 -12.35 -0.72
C THR A 95 -7.76 -11.56 0.42
N GLU A 96 -6.98 -10.70 1.07
CA GLU A 96 -7.51 -9.69 1.99
C GLU A 96 -7.67 -8.33 1.32
N THR A 97 -8.59 -7.54 1.84
CA THR A 97 -8.73 -6.14 1.42
C THR A 97 -7.65 -5.31 2.11
N TYR A 98 -6.83 -4.58 1.34
CA TYR A 98 -5.78 -3.71 1.90
C TYR A 98 -6.41 -2.48 2.54
N SER A 99 -6.79 -2.63 3.79
CA SER A 99 -7.45 -1.61 4.57
C SER A 99 -7.13 -1.79 6.05
N CYS A 100 -7.63 -0.84 6.82
CA CYS A 100 -7.42 -0.75 8.24
C CYS A 100 -8.81 -0.73 8.89
N SER A 101 -9.13 -1.76 9.66
CA SER A 101 -10.36 -1.86 10.46
C SER A 101 -10.08 -1.53 11.92
N GLU A 102 -11.11 -1.02 12.60
CA GLU A 102 -11.08 -0.67 14.02
C GLU A 102 -12.33 -1.22 14.69
N ILE A 103 -12.16 -1.80 15.87
CA ILE A 103 -13.21 -2.25 16.76
C ILE A 103 -12.92 -1.57 18.09
N ASP A 104 -13.81 -0.68 18.51
CA ASP A 104 -13.70 0.00 19.80
C ASP A 104 -14.84 -0.45 20.71
N LEU A 105 -14.48 -1.18 21.76
CA LEU A 105 -15.35 -1.54 22.88
C LEU A 105 -14.85 -0.77 24.10
N SER A 106 -15.73 -0.44 25.04
CA SER A 106 -15.46 0.48 26.16
C SER A 106 -14.18 0.22 26.98
N ILE A 107 -13.60 -0.98 26.91
CA ILE A 107 -12.36 -1.37 27.59
C ILE A 107 -11.29 -1.98 26.66
N ILE A 108 -11.64 -2.28 25.40
CA ILE A 108 -10.79 -2.97 24.43
C ILE A 108 -10.92 -2.26 23.08
N ALA A 109 -9.83 -1.68 22.60
CA ALA A 109 -9.72 -1.21 21.23
C ALA A 109 -8.84 -2.18 20.43
N THR A 110 -9.31 -2.63 19.27
CA THR A 110 -8.56 -3.50 18.36
C THR A 110 -8.50 -2.86 16.99
N THR A 111 -7.31 -2.92 16.39
CA THR A 111 -7.00 -2.21 15.17
C THR A 111 -6.21 -3.15 14.27
N THR A 112 -6.79 -3.56 13.15
CA THR A 112 -6.18 -4.50 12.21
C THR A 112 -5.93 -3.78 10.89
N CYS A 113 -4.71 -3.85 10.36
CA CYS A 113 -4.35 -3.31 9.06
C CYS A 113 -3.76 -4.38 8.17
N HIS A 114 -4.15 -4.35 6.90
CA HIS A 114 -3.56 -5.16 5.82
C HIS A 114 -2.96 -4.24 4.75
N CYS A 115 -1.77 -4.56 4.26
CA CYS A 115 -1.08 -3.80 3.22
C CYS A 115 -0.21 -4.72 2.36
N ASN A 116 0.06 -4.35 1.10
CA ASN A 116 0.71 -5.21 0.11
C ASN A 116 2.00 -4.61 -0.49
N ALA A 117 2.77 -3.90 0.32
CA ALA A 117 4.07 -3.37 -0.09
C ALA A 117 5.17 -3.88 0.85
N GLU A 118 6.41 -3.91 0.37
CA GLU A 118 7.57 -4.29 1.17
C GLU A 118 7.58 -3.59 2.53
N LEU A 119 7.58 -4.39 3.59
CA LEU A 119 7.70 -3.96 4.98
C LEU A 119 6.64 -2.93 5.41
N CYS A 120 5.49 -2.88 4.74
CA CYS A 120 4.47 -1.85 4.94
C CYS A 120 3.80 -1.87 6.32
N ASN A 121 3.91 -2.99 7.06
CA ASN A 121 3.41 -3.11 8.43
C ASN A 121 4.32 -2.44 9.48
N SER A 122 5.32 -1.65 9.07
CA SER A 122 6.07 -0.75 9.95
C SER A 122 5.33 0.54 10.28
N ALA A 123 4.37 0.97 9.46
CA ALA A 123 3.80 2.29 9.58
C ALA A 123 2.91 2.42 10.83
N ASP A 124 3.10 3.54 11.53
CA ASP A 124 2.07 4.10 12.41
C ASP A 124 1.02 4.77 11.53
N ARG A 125 -0.26 4.61 11.88
CA ARG A 125 -1.42 4.96 11.03
C ARG A 125 -1.49 6.42 10.54
N SER A 126 -0.53 7.27 10.89
CA SER A 126 -0.55 8.72 10.68
C SER A 126 0.06 9.22 9.35
N ALA A 127 0.70 8.37 8.53
CA ALA A 127 1.53 8.89 7.43
C ALA A 127 0.90 8.91 6.02
N SER A 128 -0.22 8.24 5.76
CA SER A 128 -0.65 7.96 4.37
C SER A 128 -1.33 9.13 3.63
N LEU A 129 -1.85 10.15 4.32
CA LEU A 129 -2.57 11.26 3.66
C LEU A 129 -1.70 12.48 3.33
N ASN A 130 -0.60 12.72 4.07
CA ASN A 130 0.22 13.91 3.86
C ASN A 130 1.25 13.77 2.73
N ALA A 131 1.68 12.55 2.39
CA ALA A 131 2.64 12.32 1.31
C ALA A 131 2.02 12.58 -0.08
N LEU A 132 0.72 12.36 -0.26
CA LEU A 132 0.04 12.61 -1.52
C LEU A 132 -0.06 14.11 -1.83
N LEU A 133 -0.23 14.96 -0.80
CA LEU A 133 -0.32 16.42 -0.99
C LEU A 133 0.99 17.07 -1.45
N LEU A 134 2.15 16.44 -1.21
CA LEU A 134 3.45 16.98 -1.59
C LEU A 134 3.80 16.77 -3.08
N MET A 135 3.05 15.94 -3.80
CA MET A 135 3.29 15.68 -5.24
C MET A 135 2.47 16.59 -6.16
N LEU A 136 1.44 17.29 -5.65
CA LEU A 136 0.62 18.21 -6.46
C LEU A 136 1.34 19.44 -7.04
N PRO A 137 2.36 20.08 -6.40
CA PRO A 137 2.94 21.29 -6.97
C PRO A 137 3.79 21.03 -8.23
N ALA A 138 4.29 19.80 -8.44
CA ALA A 138 5.07 19.46 -9.63
C ALA A 138 4.22 19.44 -10.92
N LEU A 139 2.92 19.10 -10.80
CA LEU A 139 2.00 19.06 -11.94
C LEU A 139 1.56 20.46 -12.38
N ALA A 140 1.46 21.40 -11.43
CA ALA A 140 1.07 22.78 -11.71
C ALA A 140 2.14 23.55 -12.51
N THR A 141 3.42 23.24 -12.33
CA THR A 141 4.50 23.85 -13.12
C THR A 141 4.59 23.34 -14.56
N ALA A 142 4.17 22.10 -14.82
CA ALA A 142 4.17 21.54 -16.18
C ALA A 142 3.08 22.18 -17.07
N LEU A 143 1.96 22.62 -16.50
CA LEU A 143 0.86 23.24 -17.26
C LEU A 143 1.17 24.67 -17.70
N LYS A 144 2.07 25.39 -17.01
CA LYS A 144 2.46 26.77 -17.35
C LYS A 144 3.37 26.91 -18.57
N VAL A 145 3.90 25.81 -19.10
CA VAL A 145 4.80 25.80 -20.26
C VAL A 145 4.03 25.64 -21.58
N ILE A 146 2.71 25.45 -21.53
CA ILE A 146 1.87 25.16 -22.71
C ILE A 146 0.97 26.34 -23.11
N VAL A 147 0.93 27.44 -22.34
CA VAL A 147 0.18 28.67 -22.68
C VAL A 147 1.12 29.75 -23.18
#